data_AF-A0A2G9QF09-F1
#
_entry.id   AF-A0A2G9QF09-F1
#
_cell.length_a   1.000
_cell.length_b   1.000
_cell.length_c   1.000
_cell.angle_alpha   90.00
_cell.angle_beta   90.00
_cell.angle_gamma   90.00
#
_symmetry.space_group_name_H-M   'P 1'
#
loop_
_entity.id
_entity.type
_entity.pdbx_description
1 polymer ?
#
loop_
_entity_poly.entity_id
_entity_poly.type
_entity_poly.pdbx_seq_one_letter_code
_entity_poly.pdbx_strand_id
1 'polypeptide(L)' 'MNTTTGDVQVVETKSSHFTSDSTQRLIQEIMFCSRDLDLIKEKTKEIEQRLKNMIDVLGRI' A
#
# COMPACT_ATOMS: atom_id res chain seq x y z
N MET A 1 43.00 1.41 -39.98
CA MET A 1 41.91 2.40 -39.94
C MET A 1 40.77 1.77 -39.14
N ASN A 2 40.34 2.48 -38.10
CA ASN A 2 39.20 2.27 -37.19
C ASN A 2 38.75 0.84 -36.82
N THR A 3 39.22 0.40 -35.67
CA THR A 3 38.42 -0.36 -34.70
C THR A 3 37.11 0.37 -34.42
N THR A 4 35.98 -0.27 -34.71
CA THR A 4 34.72 0.03 -34.03
C THR A 4 34.15 -1.31 -33.60
N THR A 5 34.75 -1.85 -32.53
CA THR A 5 34.02 -2.62 -31.54
C THR A 5 32.76 -1.81 -31.26
N GLY A 6 31.67 -2.25 -31.87
CA GLY A 6 30.34 -1.77 -31.54
C GLY A 6 30.14 -2.14 -30.10
N ASP A 7 30.58 -1.25 -29.23
CA ASP A 7 30.23 -1.16 -27.84
C ASP A 7 28.74 -0.83 -27.82
N VAL A 8 27.94 -1.81 -28.26
CA VAL A 8 26.65 -2.06 -27.65
C VAL A 8 27.05 -2.46 -26.24
N GLN A 9 27.34 -1.42 -25.46
CA GLN A 9 27.06 -1.38 -24.06
C GLN A 9 25.61 -1.83 -24.01
N VAL A 10 25.45 -3.15 -23.89
CA VAL A 10 24.30 -3.77 -23.29
C VAL A 10 24.16 -2.94 -22.05
N VAL A 11 23.25 -1.95 -22.13
CA VAL A 11 22.67 -1.35 -20.95
C VAL A 11 22.22 -2.59 -20.22
N GLU A 12 23.05 -3.02 -19.28
CA GLU A 12 22.67 -3.87 -18.20
C GLU A 12 21.47 -3.11 -17.69
N THR A 13 20.29 -3.54 -18.15
CA THR A 13 19.03 -3.09 -17.64
C THR A 13 19.25 -3.37 -16.19
N LYS A 14 19.53 -2.31 -15.42
CA LYS A 14 19.50 -2.34 -13.98
C LYS A 14 18.04 -2.63 -13.70
N SER A 15 17.71 -3.92 -13.87
CA SER A 15 16.66 -4.63 -13.21
C SER A 15 16.71 -4.00 -11.85
N SER A 16 15.68 -3.23 -11.55
CA SER A 16 15.46 -2.69 -10.23
C SER A 16 15.29 -3.94 -9.37
N HIS A 17 16.42 -4.55 -9.02
CA HIS A 17 16.52 -5.75 -8.25
C HIS A 17 16.25 -5.26 -6.85
N PHE A 18 14.96 -5.10 -6.56
CA PHE A 18 14.47 -5.23 -5.22
C PHE A 18 15.11 -6.51 -4.69
N THR A 19 16.06 -6.34 -3.79
CA THR A 19 16.67 -7.45 -3.09
C THR A 19 15.56 -8.24 -2.41
N SER A 20 15.77 -9.54 -2.22
CA SER A 20 14.81 -10.38 -1.48
C SER A 20 14.39 -9.73 -0.16
N ASP A 21 15.35 -9.09 0.54
CA ASP A 21 15.13 -8.37 1.79
C ASP A 21 14.18 -7.17 1.64
N SER A 22 14.35 -6.36 0.59
CA SER A 22 13.45 -5.23 0.33
C SER A 22 12.03 -5.69 -0.01
N THR A 23 11.90 -6.82 -0.72
CA THR A 23 10.59 -7.43 -1.02
C THR A 23 9.92 -7.96 0.24
N GLN A 24 10.65 -8.65 1.12
CA GLN A 24 10.14 -9.14 2.40
C GLN A 24 9.68 -8.00 3.32
N ARG A 25 10.44 -6.90 3.39
CA ARG A 25 10.06 -5.72 4.16
C ARG A 25 8.76 -5.10 3.66
N LEU A 26 8.61 -4.94 2.34
CA LEU A 26 7.38 -4.43 1.73
C LEU A 26 6.18 -5.32 2.05
N ILE A 27 6.34 -6.64 2.04
CA ILE A 27 5.28 -7.59 2.42
C ILE A 27 4.85 -7.38 3.88
N GLN A 28 5.81 -7.17 4.80
CA GLN A 28 5.50 -6.89 6.20
C GLN A 28 4.78 -5.55 6.40
N GLU A 29 5.22 -4.52 5.69
CA GLU A 29 4.57 -3.19 5.71
C GLU A 29 3.13 -3.29 5.19
N ILE A 30 2.90 -3.98 4.07
CA ILE A 30 1.55 -4.22 3.52
C ILE A 30 0.67 -4.99 4.53
N MET A 31 1.23 -6.01 5.18
CA MET A 31 0.50 -6.77 6.20
C MET A 31 0.12 -5.92 7.40
N PHE A 32 1.00 -5.01 7.84
CA PHE A 32 0.73 -4.09 8.93
C PHE A 32 -0.35 -3.07 8.53
N CYS A 33 -0.21 -2.44 7.37
CA CYS A 33 -1.21 -1.51 6.84
C CYS A 33 -2.59 -2.17 6.69
N SER A 34 -2.65 -3.46 6.32
CA SER A 34 -3.92 -4.20 6.22
C SER A 34 -4.64 -4.29 7.57
N ARG A 35 -3.91 -4.47 8.68
CA ARG A 35 -4.49 -4.50 10.03
C ARG A 35 -5.00 -3.12 10.44
N ASP A 36 -4.24 -2.07 10.14
CA ASP A 36 -4.66 -0.70 10.41
C ASP A 36 -5.93 -0.35 9.63
N LEU A 37 -6.04 -0.79 8.38
CA LEU A 37 -7.24 -0.62 7.55
C LEU A 37 -8.45 -1.35 8.14
N ASP A 38 -8.28 -2.56 8.67
CA ASP A 38 -9.35 -3.29 9.35
C ASP A 38 -9.84 -2.56 10.60
N LEU A 39 -8.93 -2.00 11.41
CA LEU A 39 -9.28 -1.19 12.58
C LEU A 39 -10.03 0.09 12.20
N ILE A 40 -9.57 0.80 11.16
CA ILE A 40 -10.24 2.00 10.65
C ILE A 40 -11.66 1.65 10.21
N LYS A 41 -11.83 0.55 9.46
CA LYS A 41 -13.13 0.07 8.99
C LYS A 41 -14.08 -0.24 10.14
N GLU A 42 -13.60 -0.85 11.22
CA GLU A 42 -14.41 -1.11 12.42
C GLU A 42 -14.84 0.19 13.11
N LYS A 43 -13.91 1.12 13.31
CA LYS A 43 -14.21 2.44 13.88
C LYS A 43 -15.21 3.23 13.03
N THR A 44 -15.11 3.16 11.71
CA THR A 44 -16.08 3.80 10.81
C THR A 44 -17.49 3.23 11.00
N LYS A 45 -17.63 1.91 11.12
CA LYS A 45 -18.93 1.27 11.39
C LYS A 45 -19.51 1.70 12.74
N GLU A 46 -18.67 1.81 13.76
CA GLU A 46 -19.09 2.31 15.09
C GLU A 46 -19.61 3.75 14.99
N ILE A 47 -18.88 4.63 14.31
CA ILE A 47 -19.29 6.02 14.08
C ILE A 47 -20.61 6.09 13.30
N GLU A 48 -20.75 5.31 12.23
CA GLU A 48 -21.98 5.24 11.44
C GLU A 48 -23.18 4.83 12.30
N GLN A 49 -23.01 3.82 13.15
CA GLN A 49 -24.08 3.37 14.05
C GLN A 49 -24.44 4.45 15.07
N ARG A 50 -23.45 5.15 15.63
CA ARG A 50 -23.69 6.26 16.57
C ARG A 50 -24.46 7.40 15.91
N LEU A 51 -24.13 7.75 14.67
CA LEU A 51 -24.86 8.77 13.91
C LEU A 51 -26.30 8.35 13.64
N LYS A 52 -26.54 7.09 13.25
CA LYS A 52 -27.90 6.55 13.09
C LYS A 52 -28.71 6.68 14.39
N ASN A 53 -28.11 6.32 15.52
CA ASN A 53 -28.76 6.43 16.83
C ASN A 53 -29.08 7.89 17.17
N MET A 54 -28.18 8.83 16.88
CA MET A 54 -28.44 10.26 17.10
C MET A 54 -29.61 10.77 16.25
N ILE A 55 -29.66 10.38 14.97
CA ILE A 55 -30.76 10.74 14.07
C ILE A 55 -32.09 10.16 14.56
N ASP A 56 -32.11 8.89 14.98
CA ASP A 56 -33.31 8.23 15.54
C ASP A 56 -33.82 8.96 16.80
N VAL A 57 -32.94 9.35 17.72
CA VAL A 57 -33.33 10.12 18.91
C VAL A 57 -33.92 11.47 18.53
N LEU A 58 -33.27 12.21 17.62
CA LEU A 58 -33.75 13.51 17.17
C LEU A 58 -35.09 13.44 16.44
N GLY A 59 -35.35 12.37 15.68
CA GLY A 59 -36.62 12.17 14.99
C GLY A 59 -37.79 11.77 15.88
N ARG A 60 -37.52 11.40 17.15
CA ARG A 60 -38.55 11.10 18.16
C ARG A 60 -38.98 12.31 18.99
N ILE A 61 -38.26 13.44 18.89
CA ILE A 61 -38.62 14.72 19.51
C ILE A 61 -39.58 15.44 18.57
#